data_AF-A0A833W7G6-F1
#
_entry.id   AF-A0A833W7G6-F1
#
_cell.length_a   1.000
_cell.length_b   1.000
_cell.length_c   1.000
_cell.angle_alpha   90.00
_cell.angle_beta   90.00
_cell.angle_gamma   90.00
#
_symmetry.space_group_name_H-M   'P 1'
#
loop_
_entity.id
_entity.type
_entity.pdbx_description
1 polymer ?
#
loop_
_entity_poly.entity_id
_entity_poly.type
_entity_poly.pdbx_seq_one_letter_code
_entity_poly.pdbx_strand_id
1 'polypeptide(L)'
;MGTYEDDMENRMLRCMLLNTALPSELVIASHLFRRKNEYLSRKLMGFDSIDDVKNGLLLFKPLEHAFDHFQISFIYDKGSNEFRLKVFDPSLRRQRLITKLHPDQRDLVLNIQTTFGDVEGQPLVFMSVERPYKRCLNLQARLARKKAIEAKWIHPDGDEFEDFWSEGMSLAEKMEFFSARDSA
;
A
#
# COMPACT_ATOMS: atom_id res chain seq x y z
N MET A 1 -25.29 -0.15 -0.64
CA MET A 1 -24.47 0.25 -1.79
C MET A 1 -23.97 1.65 -1.47
N GLY A 2 -22.82 1.76 -0.82
CA GLY A 2 -22.28 3.04 -0.35
C GLY A 2 -21.21 3.52 -1.32
N THR A 3 -21.47 4.60 -2.03
CA THR A 3 -20.47 5.34 -2.80
C THR A 3 -19.49 6.03 -1.83
N TYR A 4 -18.27 6.36 -2.27
CA TYR A 4 -17.31 7.17 -1.49
C TYR A 4 -17.75 8.65 -1.41
N GLU A 5 -19.05 8.93 -1.43
CA GLU A 5 -19.67 10.26 -1.50
C GLU A 5 -20.55 10.50 -0.27
N ASP A 6 -20.04 10.23 0.93
CA ASP A 6 -20.68 10.73 2.15
C ASP A 6 -20.26 12.19 2.35
N ASP A 7 -21.23 13.10 2.17
CA ASP A 7 -21.28 14.53 2.47
C ASP A 7 -20.26 15.47 1.79
N MET A 8 -20.64 16.03 0.63
CA MET A 8 -19.96 17.17 -0.02
C MET A 8 -19.92 18.47 0.84
N GLU A 9 -20.65 18.54 1.96
CA GLU A 9 -20.56 19.64 2.93
C GLU A 9 -19.46 19.42 3.98
N ASN A 10 -19.07 18.18 4.25
CA ASN A 10 -17.98 17.82 5.14
C ASN A 10 -16.98 17.00 4.33
N ARG A 11 -15.97 17.65 3.75
CA ARG A 11 -14.91 17.02 2.93
C ARG A 11 -14.21 15.89 3.69
N MET A 12 -14.80 14.70 3.72
CA MET A 12 -14.35 13.55 4.48
C MET A 12 -14.05 12.41 3.52
N LEU A 13 -12.96 11.69 3.75
CA LEU A 13 -12.57 10.52 2.99
C LEU A 13 -12.33 9.36 3.93
N ARG A 14 -12.73 8.16 3.50
CA ARG A 14 -12.52 6.94 4.29
C ARG A 14 -11.12 6.40 4.02
N CYS A 15 -10.30 6.31 5.08
CA CYS A 15 -9.04 5.59 5.00
C CYS A 15 -9.31 4.08 4.91
N MET A 16 -8.73 3.42 3.91
CA MET A 16 -8.93 2.00 3.64
C MET A 16 -8.41 1.09 4.76
N LEU A 17 -7.35 1.48 5.47
CA LEU A 17 -6.80 0.66 6.56
C LEU A 17 -7.52 0.89 7.89
N LEU A 18 -7.83 2.14 8.23
CA LEU A 18 -8.49 2.48 9.50
C LEU A 18 -10.01 2.28 9.45
N ASN A 19 -10.57 2.09 8.24
CA ASN A 19 -12.00 2.05 7.98
C ASN A 19 -12.79 3.19 8.68
N THR A 20 -12.20 4.38 8.68
CA THR A 20 -12.73 5.56 9.38
C THR A 20 -12.76 6.74 8.40
N ALA A 21 -13.86 7.50 8.43
CA ALA A 21 -13.96 8.76 7.71
C ALA A 21 -13.13 9.81 8.43
N LEU A 22 -12.23 10.46 7.69
CA LEU A 22 -11.30 11.48 8.17
C LEU A 22 -11.41 12.70 7.27
N PRO A 23 -11.05 13.91 7.74
CA PRO A 23 -10.95 15.07 6.86
C PRO A 23 -10.13 14.74 5.62
N SER A 24 -10.62 15.13 4.45
CA SER A 24 -10.02 14.77 3.15
C SER A 24 -8.58 15.27 3.05
N GLU A 25 -8.27 16.38 3.72
CA GLU A 25 -6.91 16.90 3.82
C GLU A 25 -5.96 15.98 4.57
N LEU A 26 -6.45 15.00 5.33
CA LEU A 26 -5.66 14.02 6.06
C LEU A 26 -5.58 12.65 5.36
N VAL A 27 -6.29 12.47 4.25
CA VAL A 27 -6.30 11.23 3.47
C VAL A 27 -5.66 11.47 2.11
N ILE A 28 -4.69 10.62 1.76
CA ILE A 28 -3.93 10.70 0.52
C ILE A 28 -4.36 9.56 -0.41
N ALA A 29 -4.62 9.90 -1.66
CA ALA A 29 -4.71 8.95 -2.76
C ALA A 29 -3.30 8.58 -3.23
N SER A 30 -2.73 7.56 -2.59
CA SER A 30 -1.38 7.08 -2.87
C SER A 30 -1.38 6.19 -4.11
N HIS A 31 -0.55 6.54 -5.10
CA HIS A 31 -0.28 5.65 -6.23
C HIS A 31 0.63 4.51 -5.78
N LEU A 32 0.27 3.27 -6.11
CA LEU A 32 1.07 2.08 -5.82
C LEU A 32 2.30 2.01 -6.74
N PHE A 33 2.08 2.16 -8.04
CA PHE A 33 3.13 2.38 -9.01
C PHE A 33 3.20 3.87 -9.32
N ARG A 34 4.32 4.49 -8.97
CA ARG A 34 4.47 5.94 -8.99
C ARG A 34 4.43 6.48 -10.42
N ARG A 35 3.80 7.65 -10.60
CA ARG A 35 3.69 8.35 -11.89
C ARG A 35 5.01 8.60 -12.61
N LYS A 36 6.09 8.87 -11.86
CA LYS A 36 7.44 9.00 -12.43
C LYS A 36 7.92 7.75 -13.19
N ASN A 37 7.33 6.58 -12.94
CA ASN A 37 7.67 5.32 -13.59
C ASN A 37 6.65 4.93 -14.68
N GLU A 38 5.73 5.81 -15.08
CA GLU A 38 4.65 5.51 -16.03
C GLU A 38 5.13 4.89 -17.34
N TYR A 39 6.30 5.30 -17.86
CA TYR A 39 6.90 4.68 -19.06
C TYR A 39 7.18 3.16 -18.93
N LEU A 40 7.13 2.62 -17.71
CA LEU A 40 7.29 1.20 -17.40
C LEU A 40 5.97 0.51 -17.02
N SER A 41 4.85 1.24 -16.86
CA SER A 41 3.59 0.69 -16.35
C SER A 41 3.11 -0.49 -17.18
N ARG A 42 3.03 -0.32 -18.51
CA ARG A 42 2.61 -1.38 -19.42
C ARG A 42 3.59 -2.55 -19.45
N LYS A 43 4.89 -2.28 -19.47
CA LYS A 43 5.95 -3.31 -19.64
C LYS A 43 6.14 -4.16 -18.39
N LEU A 44 6.19 -3.53 -17.21
CA LEU A 44 6.46 -4.24 -15.95
C LEU A 44 5.18 -4.62 -15.23
N MET A 45 4.16 -3.78 -15.35
CA MET A 45 2.93 -3.88 -14.58
C MET A 45 1.69 -4.11 -15.46
N GLY A 46 1.80 -4.33 -16.77
CA GLY A 46 0.67 -4.77 -17.59
C GLY A 46 -0.62 -3.93 -17.49
N PHE A 47 -0.54 -2.64 -17.16
CA PHE A 47 -1.68 -1.72 -17.19
C PHE A 47 -1.30 -0.46 -17.96
N ASP A 48 -2.27 0.11 -18.67
CA ASP A 48 -2.02 1.24 -19.58
C ASP A 48 -2.14 2.59 -18.89
N SER A 49 -3.11 2.74 -17.97
CA SER A 49 -3.36 3.99 -17.26
C SER A 49 -2.71 3.99 -15.88
N ILE A 50 -1.84 4.97 -15.62
CA ILE A 50 -1.29 5.19 -14.27
C ILE A 50 -2.35 5.63 -13.27
N ASP A 51 -3.43 6.25 -13.75
CA ASP A 51 -4.56 6.78 -12.97
C ASP A 51 -5.69 5.76 -12.81
N ASP A 52 -5.44 4.49 -13.16
CA ASP A 52 -6.35 3.39 -12.85
C ASP A 52 -6.60 3.31 -11.33
N VAL A 53 -7.86 3.20 -10.93
CA VAL A 53 -8.27 3.10 -9.52
C VAL A 53 -7.59 1.94 -8.79
N LYS A 54 -7.24 0.86 -9.51
CA LYS A 54 -6.52 -0.31 -8.97
C LYS A 54 -5.03 -0.01 -8.73
N ASN A 55 -4.52 1.10 -9.23
CA ASN A 55 -3.19 1.61 -8.91
C ASN A 55 -3.20 2.60 -7.72
N GLY A 56 -4.33 2.74 -7.01
CA GLY A 56 -4.47 3.68 -5.89
C GLY A 56 -4.83 3.02 -4.56
N LEU A 57 -4.45 3.66 -3.46
CA LEU A 57 -4.98 3.43 -2.11
C LEU A 57 -5.36 4.75 -1.46
N LEU A 58 -6.44 4.77 -0.68
CA LEU A 58 -6.79 5.89 0.21
C LEU A 58 -6.25 5.64 1.60
N LEU A 59 -5.16 6.33 1.97
CA LEU A 59 -4.46 6.13 3.23
C LEU A 59 -4.43 7.42 4.05
N PHE A 60 -4.56 7.28 5.38
CA PHE A 60 -4.30 8.37 6.29
C PHE A 60 -2.83 8.82 6.18
N LYS A 61 -2.56 10.13 6.15
CA LYS A 61 -1.23 10.73 5.91
C LYS A 61 -0.06 10.02 6.62
N PRO A 62 -0.12 9.69 7.93
CA PRO A 62 0.92 8.95 8.62
C PRO A 62 1.22 7.56 8.04
N LEU A 63 0.17 6.85 7.62
CA LEU A 63 0.29 5.53 7.00
C LEU A 63 0.86 5.66 5.59
N GLU A 64 0.34 6.60 4.81
CA GLU A 64 0.87 6.89 3.47
C GLU A 64 2.37 7.22 3.52
N HIS A 65 2.77 8.14 4.41
CA HIS A 65 4.17 8.49 4.58
C HIS A 65 5.03 7.27 4.92
N ALA A 66 4.61 6.42 5.86
CA ALA A 66 5.35 5.22 6.22
C ALA A 66 5.43 4.19 5.07
N PHE A 67 4.36 4.07 4.28
CA PHE A 67 4.29 3.22 3.10
C PHE A 67 5.26 3.69 2.02
N ASP A 68 5.31 5.00 1.79
CA ASP A 68 6.14 5.63 0.77
C ASP A 68 7.64 5.61 1.11
N HIS A 69 7.95 5.50 2.40
CA HIS A 69 9.30 5.29 2.93
C HIS A 69 9.64 3.80 3.12
N PHE A 70 8.80 2.89 2.65
CA PHE A 70 9.03 1.44 2.76
C PHE A 70 9.22 0.94 4.20
N GLN A 71 8.62 1.62 5.18
CA GLN A 71 8.61 1.21 6.58
C GLN A 71 7.45 0.27 6.89
N ILE A 72 6.39 0.36 6.08
CA ILE A 72 5.25 -0.56 6.07
C ILE A 72 4.95 -1.02 4.63
N SER A 73 4.18 -2.08 4.52
CA SER A 73 3.62 -2.59 3.26
C SER A 73 2.30 -3.32 3.50
N PHE A 74 1.65 -3.77 2.42
CA PHE A 74 0.50 -4.67 2.49
C PHE A 74 0.84 -6.00 1.82
N ILE A 75 0.71 -7.08 2.59
CA ILE A 75 0.97 -8.45 2.13
C ILE A 75 -0.36 -9.12 1.82
N TYR A 76 -0.46 -9.75 0.66
CA TYR A 76 -1.65 -10.50 0.30
C TYR A 76 -1.65 -11.87 0.97
N ASP A 77 -2.69 -12.12 1.76
CA ASP A 77 -2.98 -13.43 2.35
C ASP A 77 -4.00 -14.17 1.48
N LYS A 78 -3.56 -15.29 0.89
CA LYS A 78 -4.42 -16.13 0.03
C LYS A 78 -5.54 -16.82 0.81
N GLY A 79 -5.32 -17.14 2.09
CA GLY A 79 -6.30 -17.85 2.92
C GLY A 79 -7.52 -16.98 3.22
N SER A 80 -7.29 -15.72 3.56
CA SER A 80 -8.37 -14.74 3.78
C SER A 80 -8.77 -13.95 2.54
N ASN A 81 -7.98 -14.01 1.46
CA ASN A 81 -8.14 -13.19 0.26
C ASN A 81 -8.07 -11.67 0.57
N GLU A 82 -7.20 -11.28 1.49
CA GLU A 82 -7.08 -9.92 2.00
C GLU A 82 -5.66 -9.38 1.87
N PHE A 83 -5.52 -8.06 1.75
CA PHE A 83 -4.25 -7.38 1.89
C PHE A 83 -4.09 -6.90 3.33
N ARG A 84 -3.11 -7.43 4.06
CA ARG A 84 -2.89 -7.15 5.47
C ARG A 84 -1.67 -6.28 5.67
N LEU A 85 -1.76 -5.30 6.56
CA LEU A 85 -0.63 -4.43 6.90
C LEU A 85 0.53 -5.26 7.48
N LYS A 86 1.74 -4.94 7.02
CA LYS A 86 3.00 -5.39 7.60
C LYS A 86 3.88 -4.20 7.97
N VAL A 87 4.29 -4.12 9.21
CA VAL A 87 5.24 -3.14 9.75
C VAL A 87 6.63 -3.75 9.75
N PHE A 88 7.47 -3.26 8.84
CA PHE A 88 8.87 -3.67 8.71
C PHE A 88 9.79 -2.92 9.65
N ASP A 89 9.55 -1.64 9.89
CA ASP A 89 10.33 -0.83 10.84
C ASP A 89 9.78 -1.01 12.27
N PRO A 90 10.47 -1.77 13.16
CA PRO A 90 9.96 -2.05 14.50
C PRO A 90 9.85 -0.79 15.36
N SER A 91 10.61 0.28 15.04
CA SER A 91 10.55 1.54 15.78
C SER A 91 9.20 2.24 15.66
N LEU A 92 8.44 1.96 14.59
CA LEU A 92 7.12 2.54 14.38
C LEU A 92 6.04 1.94 15.27
N ARG A 93 6.18 0.69 15.72
CA ARG A 93 5.08 -0.05 16.38
C ARG A 93 4.46 0.68 17.57
N ARG A 94 5.29 1.38 18.36
CA ARG A 94 4.84 2.13 19.54
C ARG A 94 4.48 3.59 19.24
N GLN A 95 4.72 4.06 18.03
CA GLN A 95 4.42 5.43 17.62
C GLN A 95 2.93 5.53 17.28
N ARG A 96 2.25 6.53 17.86
CA ARG A 96 0.88 6.87 17.48
C ARG A 96 0.87 7.44 16.07
N LEU A 97 -0.15 7.14 15.28
CA LEU A 97 -0.26 7.64 13.92
C LEU A 97 -0.25 9.18 13.89
N ILE A 98 -0.99 9.81 14.82
CA ILE A 98 -1.11 11.27 14.91
C ILE A 98 0.21 12.01 15.16
N THR A 99 1.25 11.36 15.69
CA THR A 99 2.55 12.04 15.95
C THR A 99 3.30 12.37 14.67
N LYS A 100 2.93 11.75 13.54
CA LYS A 100 3.48 12.06 12.22
C LYS A 100 2.76 13.22 11.53
N LEU A 101 1.67 13.73 12.09
CA LEU A 101 0.98 14.92 11.59
C LEU A 101 1.62 16.21 12.10
N HIS A 102 1.43 17.29 11.34
CA HIS A 102 1.68 18.66 11.81
C HIS A 102 0.76 18.98 13.01
N PRO A 103 1.18 19.78 14.01
CA PRO A 103 0.35 20.15 15.16
C PRO A 103 -1.08 20.55 14.78
N ASP A 104 -1.26 21.48 13.83
CA ASP A 104 -2.58 21.95 13.40
C ASP A 104 -3.49 20.85 12.82
N GLN A 105 -2.90 19.79 12.26
CA GLN A 105 -3.64 18.64 11.72
C GLN A 105 -4.04 17.64 12.82
N ARG A 106 -3.32 17.62 13.96
CA ARG A 106 -3.61 16.69 15.06
C ARG A 106 -4.90 17.06 15.75
N ASP A 107 -5.20 18.35 15.85
CA ASP A 107 -6.40 18.87 16.51
C ASP A 107 -7.69 18.35 15.86
N LEU A 108 -7.64 18.05 14.56
CA LEU A 108 -8.73 17.47 13.78
C LEU A 108 -9.04 16.00 14.11
N VAL A 109 -8.09 15.29 14.75
CA VAL A 109 -8.14 13.84 14.96
C VAL A 109 -7.62 13.41 16.34
N LEU A 110 -7.78 14.27 17.36
CA LEU A 110 -7.26 14.03 18.73
C LEU A 110 -7.80 12.74 19.37
N ASN A 111 -8.95 12.25 18.92
CA ASN A 111 -9.54 10.99 19.38
C ASN A 111 -8.83 9.74 18.83
N ILE A 112 -7.97 9.87 17.82
CA ILE A 112 -7.21 8.74 17.26
C ILE A 112 -5.98 8.47 18.14
N GLN A 113 -6.09 7.47 19.01
CA GLN A 113 -4.99 7.01 19.87
C GLN A 113 -4.21 5.82 19.27
N THR A 114 -4.60 5.38 18.08
CA THR A 114 -4.05 4.23 17.35
C THR A 114 -2.56 4.39 17.05
N THR A 115 -1.81 3.32 17.28
CA THR A 115 -0.40 3.17 16.90
C THR A 115 -0.24 2.35 15.63
N PHE A 116 0.96 2.36 15.02
CA PHE A 116 1.26 1.44 13.92
C PHE A 116 1.17 -0.03 14.35
N GLY A 117 1.48 -0.35 15.61
CA GLY A 117 1.38 -1.70 16.14
C GLY A 117 -0.06 -2.19 16.26
N ASP A 118 -1.00 -1.31 16.60
CA ASP A 118 -2.42 -1.66 16.74
C ASP A 118 -3.07 -2.05 15.39
N VAL A 119 -2.50 -1.54 14.28
CA VAL A 119 -2.99 -1.82 12.92
C VAL A 119 -2.16 -2.87 12.19
N GLU A 120 -1.12 -3.44 12.81
CA GLU A 120 -0.37 -4.56 12.25
C GLU A 120 -1.31 -5.74 11.96
N GLY A 121 -1.21 -6.30 10.76
CA GLY A 121 -2.03 -7.43 10.32
C GLY A 121 -3.50 -7.11 10.01
N GLN A 122 -3.95 -5.86 10.21
CA GLN A 122 -5.30 -5.44 9.82
C GLN A 122 -5.46 -5.46 8.29
N PRO A 123 -6.61 -5.90 7.77
CA PRO A 123 -6.88 -5.92 6.34
C PRO A 123 -7.24 -4.52 5.81
N LEU A 124 -6.90 -4.26 4.56
CA LEU A 124 -7.50 -3.16 3.81
C LEU A 124 -9.00 -3.40 3.61
N VAL A 125 -9.81 -2.38 3.87
CA VAL A 125 -11.25 -2.37 3.66
C VAL A 125 -11.58 -1.65 2.37
N PHE A 126 -12.41 -2.28 1.53
CA PHE A 126 -12.82 -1.78 0.23
C PHE A 126 -14.34 -1.60 0.17
N MET A 127 -14.82 -0.43 -0.23
CA MET A 127 -16.25 -0.15 -0.41
C MET A 127 -16.79 -0.60 -1.78
N SER A 128 -15.89 -0.91 -2.72
CA SER A 128 -16.18 -1.37 -4.08
C SER A 128 -15.71 -2.81 -4.29
N VAL A 129 -16.04 -3.40 -5.45
CA VAL A 129 -15.48 -4.68 -5.90
C VAL A 129 -14.04 -4.56 -6.41
N GLU A 130 -13.65 -3.36 -6.84
CA GLU A 130 -12.29 -3.09 -7.30
C GLU A 130 -11.25 -3.38 -6.23
N ARG A 131 -10.14 -3.99 -6.64
CA ARG A 131 -9.02 -4.34 -5.77
C ARG A 131 -7.73 -3.79 -6.36
N PRO A 132 -6.77 -3.36 -5.52
CA PRO A 132 -5.51 -2.88 -6.01
C PRO A 132 -4.75 -3.98 -6.74
N TYR A 133 -3.95 -3.61 -7.73
CA TYR A 133 -3.12 -4.54 -8.47
C TYR A 133 -2.15 -5.27 -7.54
N LYS A 134 -2.31 -6.60 -7.40
CA LYS A 134 -1.48 -7.41 -6.50
C LYS A 134 0.00 -7.27 -6.81
N ARG A 135 0.37 -7.24 -8.09
CA ARG A 135 1.74 -6.97 -8.58
C ARG A 135 2.35 -5.65 -8.09
N CYS A 136 1.57 -4.57 -8.01
CA CYS A 136 2.08 -3.28 -7.53
C CYS A 136 2.40 -3.35 -6.03
N LEU A 137 1.47 -3.94 -5.25
CA LEU A 137 1.70 -4.15 -3.82
C LEU A 137 2.83 -5.15 -3.57
N ASN A 138 2.98 -6.17 -4.41
CA ASN A 138 4.07 -7.13 -4.31
C ASN A 138 5.42 -6.44 -4.51
N LEU A 139 5.55 -5.63 -5.56
CA LEU A 139 6.77 -4.84 -5.81
C LEU A 139 7.11 -3.98 -4.59
N GLN A 140 6.13 -3.23 -4.08
CA GLN A 140 6.34 -2.36 -2.92
C GLN A 140 6.75 -3.17 -1.67
N ALA A 141 6.11 -4.31 -1.43
CA ALA A 141 6.43 -5.21 -0.32
C ALA A 141 7.85 -5.79 -0.42
N ARG A 142 8.28 -6.19 -1.63
CA ARG A 142 9.63 -6.70 -1.87
C ARG A 142 10.68 -5.62 -1.65
N LEU A 143 10.41 -4.38 -2.10
CA LEU A 143 11.29 -3.23 -1.84
C LEU A 143 11.36 -2.90 -0.35
N ALA A 144 10.24 -2.94 0.36
CA ALA A 144 10.20 -2.73 1.81
C ALA A 144 10.95 -3.79 2.58
N ARG A 145 10.77 -5.06 2.22
CA ARG A 145 11.55 -6.17 2.79
C ARG A 145 13.04 -6.00 2.54
N LYS A 146 13.44 -5.67 1.31
CA LYS A 146 14.86 -5.43 0.97
C LYS A 146 15.47 -4.33 1.84
N LYS A 147 14.78 -3.18 1.94
CA LYS A 147 15.20 -2.09 2.82
C LYS A 147 15.29 -2.53 4.29
N ALA A 148 14.32 -3.31 4.77
CA ALA A 148 14.28 -3.78 6.15
C ALA A 148 15.46 -4.71 6.48
N ILE A 149 15.87 -5.56 5.54
CA ILE A 149 17.07 -6.40 5.66
C ILE A 149 18.34 -5.52 5.70
N GLU A 150 18.47 -4.58 4.77
CA GLU A 150 19.60 -3.65 4.71
C GLU A 150 19.73 -2.81 5.99
N ALA A 151 18.60 -2.38 6.55
CA ALA A 151 18.51 -1.65 7.82
C ALA A 151 18.62 -2.54 9.07
N LYS A 152 18.75 -3.87 8.91
CA LYS A 152 18.79 -4.87 9.99
C LYS A 152 17.56 -4.85 10.91
N TRP A 153 16.40 -4.48 10.37
CA TRP A 153 15.12 -4.51 11.07
C TRP A 153 14.53 -5.92 11.14
N ILE A 154 14.83 -6.74 10.13
CA ILE A 154 14.41 -8.14 10.03
C ILE A 154 15.60 -9.02 9.62
N HIS A 155 15.49 -10.32 9.89
CA HIS A 155 16.46 -11.30 9.41
C HIS A 155 16.19 -11.63 7.92
N PRO A 156 17.23 -11.89 7.09
CA PRO A 156 17.04 -12.30 5.69
C PRO A 156 16.16 -13.54 5.49
N ASP A 157 16.16 -14.45 6.47
CA ASP A 157 15.36 -15.68 6.46
C ASP A 157 14.01 -15.51 7.19
N GLY A 158 13.77 -14.33 7.78
CA GLY A 158 12.52 -13.98 8.47
C GLY A 158 11.57 -13.22 7.56
N ASP A 159 10.29 -13.19 7.94
CA ASP A 159 9.25 -12.38 7.28
C ASP A 159 9.21 -12.53 5.75
N GLU A 160 9.46 -13.75 5.28
CA GLU A 160 9.19 -14.12 3.90
C GLU A 160 7.68 -14.27 3.70
N PHE A 161 7.21 -13.83 2.54
CA PHE A 161 5.82 -13.93 2.15
C PHE A 161 5.73 -14.46 0.73
N GLU A 162 4.62 -15.15 0.46
CA GLU A 162 4.37 -15.77 -0.83
C GLU A 162 4.41 -14.74 -1.96
N ASP A 163 4.82 -15.18 -3.15
CA ASP A 163 4.63 -14.35 -4.32
C ASP A 163 3.14 -14.26 -4.69
N PHE A 164 2.67 -13.02 -4.75
CA PHE A 164 1.34 -12.63 -5.20
C PHE A 164 1.40 -11.72 -6.44
N TRP A 165 2.53 -11.67 -7.16
CA TRP A 165 2.65 -10.91 -8.39
C TRP A 165 1.73 -11.40 -9.52
N SER A 166 1.28 -12.67 -9.47
CA SER A 166 0.67 -13.44 -10.56
C SER A 166 -0.63 -12.91 -11.19
N GLU A 167 -1.08 -11.70 -10.85
CA GLU A 167 -2.05 -10.98 -11.69
C GLU A 167 -1.38 -10.46 -12.96
N GLY A 168 -1.48 -11.23 -14.05
CA GLY A 168 -0.88 -10.95 -15.37
C GLY A 168 -0.05 -12.14 -15.87
N MET A 169 0.84 -11.91 -16.84
CA MET A 169 1.76 -12.94 -17.35
C MET A 169 2.55 -13.63 -16.22
N SER A 170 2.57 -14.96 -16.27
CA SER A 170 3.38 -15.85 -15.46
C SER A 170 4.88 -15.56 -15.60
N LEU A 171 5.68 -16.04 -14.64
CA LEU A 171 7.14 -15.97 -14.73
C LEU A 171 7.67 -16.62 -16.02
N ALA A 172 7.06 -17.72 -16.46
CA ALA A 172 7.38 -18.40 -17.70
C ALA A 172 7.13 -17.52 -18.93
N GLU A 173 5.95 -16.90 -19.02
CA GLU A 173 5.61 -15.97 -20.10
C GLU A 173 6.55 -14.75 -20.12
N LYS A 174 7.01 -14.28 -18.95
CA LYS A 174 8.02 -13.21 -18.89
C LYS A 174 9.39 -13.67 -19.37
N MET A 175 9.82 -14.90 -19.03
CA MET A 175 11.09 -15.45 -19.48
C MET A 175 11.15 -15.62 -21.00
N GLU A 176 10.03 -15.98 -21.64
CA GLU A 176 9.94 -16.03 -23.11
C GLU A 176 10.21 -14.67 -23.76
N PHE A 177 9.66 -13.58 -23.18
CA PHE A 177 9.94 -12.21 -23.65
C PHE A 177 11.40 -11.79 -23.46
N PHE A 178 12.09 -12.31 -22.42
CA PHE A 178 13.51 -12.05 -22.21
C PHE A 178 14.39 -12.88 -23.17
N SER A 179 14.09 -14.16 -23.38
CA SER A 179 14.85 -15.01 -24.32
C SER A 179 14.64 -14.65 -25.79
N ALA A 180 13.49 -14.07 -26.14
CA ALA A 180 13.23 -13.57 -27.50
C ALA A 180 14.06 -12.33 -27.88
N ARG A 181 14.71 -11.67 -26.90
CA ARG A 181 15.59 -10.52 -27.12
C ARG A 181 17.06 -10.86 -27.36
N ASP A 182 17.48 -12.09 -27.03
CA ASP A 182 18.86 -12.55 -27.27
C ASP A 182 19.02 -13.20 -28.66
N SER A 183 17.96 -13.19 -29.48
CA SER A 183 17.92 -13.74 -30.84
C SER A 183 17.56 -12.71 -31.92
N ALA A 184 17.61 -11.40 -31.58
CA ALA A 184 17.35 -10.29 -32.50
C ALA A 184 18.49 -9.28 -32.51
#